data_AF-A0A0R1F1E8-F1
#
_entry.id   AF-A0A0R1F1E8-F1
#
_cell.length_a   1.000
_cell.length_b   1.000
_cell.length_c   1.000
_cell.angle_alpha   90.00
_cell.angle_beta   90.00
_cell.angle_gamma   90.00
#
_symmetry.space_group_name_H-M   'P 1'
#
loop_
_entity.id
_entity.type
_entity.pdbx_description
1 polymer ?
#
loop_
_entity_poly.entity_id
_entity_poly.type
_entity_poly.pdbx_seq_one_letter_code
_entity_poly.pdbx_strand_id
1 'polypeptide(L)'
;MEEKSALATALTEYAEAHPLPDTATQTMFRTLLPDALVKATRRQPDGTYFVATGDIPAMWLRDATFQVLPYVQLIKDIPDLKPILEGVLRRELAFVRLDPYANAFNETASGAHWRADDESDRPMSPQVWEQKFEIDTLCAPLLLAVNLYAETGDASIFDIDFWATFTLILTIFEQEQHHERSPYFFRRSDTDENDTLLNNGIGAPIGETGLIWDGF
;
A
#
# COMPACT_ATOMS: atom_id res chain seq x y z
N MET A 1 3.69 -10.10 20.41
CA MET A 1 3.08 -9.28 21.47
C MET A 1 4.13 -8.45 22.18
N GLU A 2 5.25 -9.07 22.58
CA GLU A 2 6.38 -8.38 23.23
C GLU A 2 7.07 -7.33 22.34
N GLU A 3 7.37 -7.66 21.08
CA GLU A 3 7.98 -6.73 20.09
C GLU A 3 7.14 -5.44 19.88
N LYS A 4 5.82 -5.59 19.69
CA LYS A 4 4.90 -4.45 19.58
C LYS A 4 4.83 -3.62 20.86
N SER A 5 4.95 -4.26 22.02
CA SER A 5 4.94 -3.55 23.31
C SER A 5 6.20 -2.71 23.48
N ALA A 6 7.37 -3.23 23.08
CA ALA A 6 8.63 -2.48 23.11
C ALA A 6 8.59 -1.28 22.15
N LEU A 7 8.15 -1.49 20.90
CA LEU A 7 8.03 -0.41 19.92
C LEU A 7 7.05 0.69 20.36
N ALA A 8 5.87 0.30 20.88
CA ALA A 8 4.90 1.25 21.42
C ALA A 8 5.50 2.10 22.53
N THR A 9 6.35 1.50 23.37
CA THR A 9 7.05 2.20 24.45
C THR A 9 8.05 3.20 23.88
N ALA A 10 8.90 2.79 22.93
CA ALA A 10 9.88 3.66 22.30
C ALA A 10 9.24 4.86 21.58
N LEU A 11 8.12 4.65 20.86
CA LEU A 11 7.36 5.73 20.22
C LEU A 11 6.73 6.67 21.25
N THR A 12 6.25 6.13 22.37
CA THR A 12 5.72 6.94 23.48
C THR A 12 6.80 7.80 24.11
N GLU A 13 7.99 7.24 24.36
CA GLU A 13 9.16 7.94 24.88
C GLU A 13 9.66 9.02 23.91
N TYR A 14 9.69 8.72 22.61
CA TYR A 14 10.00 9.71 21.57
C TYR A 14 9.03 10.89 21.63
N ALA A 15 7.73 10.63 21.77
CA ALA A 15 6.74 11.70 21.88
C ALA A 15 6.93 12.56 23.16
N GLU A 16 7.34 11.96 24.29
CA GLU A 16 7.67 12.72 25.52
C GLU A 16 8.90 13.62 25.35
N ALA A 17 9.90 13.15 24.61
CA ALA A 17 11.14 13.90 24.36
C ALA A 17 10.95 15.08 23.40
N HIS A 18 9.83 15.12 22.66
CA HIS A 18 9.52 16.14 21.65
C HIS A 18 8.25 16.94 22.03
N PRO A 19 8.36 17.89 22.98
CA PRO A 19 7.21 18.63 23.47
C PRO A 19 6.63 19.58 22.41
N LEU A 20 5.31 19.53 22.27
CA LEU A 20 4.52 20.42 21.43
C LEU A 20 3.95 21.61 22.24
N PRO A 21 3.51 22.70 21.58
CA PRO A 21 3.24 23.98 22.25
C PRO A 21 2.15 23.95 23.32
N ASP A 22 1.19 23.02 23.24
CA ASP A 22 0.08 22.92 24.17
C ASP A 22 -0.22 21.46 24.59
N THR A 23 -0.82 21.32 25.77
CA THR A 23 -1.11 20.03 26.40
C THR A 23 -2.05 19.15 25.56
N ALA A 24 -3.01 19.75 24.85
CA ALA A 24 -3.96 18.98 24.06
C ALA A 24 -3.25 18.34 22.86
N THR A 25 -2.48 19.13 22.11
CA THR A 25 -1.67 18.66 20.99
C THR A 25 -0.61 17.65 21.44
N GLN A 26 0.05 17.88 22.58
CA GLN A 26 1.00 16.92 23.15
C GLN A 26 0.32 15.58 23.50
N THR A 27 -0.87 15.62 24.09
CA THR A 27 -1.64 14.42 24.43
C THR A 27 -2.04 13.65 23.18
N MET A 28 -2.48 14.36 22.14
CA MET A 28 -2.80 13.76 20.85
C MET A 28 -1.58 13.10 20.22
N PHE A 29 -0.43 13.79 20.14
CA PHE A 29 0.79 13.25 19.55
C PHE A 29 1.30 12.01 20.29
N ARG A 30 1.39 12.08 21.63
CA ARG A 30 1.74 10.96 22.51
C ARG A 30 0.84 9.74 22.28
N THR A 31 -0.45 9.97 22.09
CA THR A 31 -1.43 8.88 21.94
C THR A 31 -1.38 8.29 20.54
N LEU A 32 -1.41 9.12 19.51
CA LEU A 32 -1.59 8.68 18.12
C LEU A 32 -0.32 8.08 17.51
N LEU A 33 0.86 8.57 17.89
CA LEU A 33 2.13 8.10 17.31
C LEU A 33 2.35 6.58 17.49
N PRO A 34 2.27 5.99 18.70
CA PRO A 34 2.35 4.53 18.84
C PRO A 34 1.09 3.83 18.34
N ASP A 35 -0.09 4.40 18.59
CA ASP A 35 -1.38 3.74 18.35
C ASP A 35 -1.62 3.46 16.86
N ALA A 36 -1.34 4.46 16.00
CA ALA A 36 -1.56 4.35 14.56
C ALA A 36 -0.73 3.22 13.94
N LEU A 37 0.57 3.12 14.26
CA LEU A 37 1.42 2.06 13.73
C LEU A 37 1.06 0.68 14.31
N VAL A 38 0.89 0.60 15.63
CA VAL A 38 0.73 -0.69 16.33
C VAL A 38 -0.60 -1.35 16.01
N LYS A 39 -1.68 -0.57 15.87
CA LYS A 39 -3.01 -1.09 15.51
C LYS A 39 -3.12 -1.44 14.03
N ALA A 40 -2.53 -0.65 13.15
CA ALA A 40 -2.61 -0.89 11.71
C ALA A 40 -1.77 -2.09 11.27
N THR A 41 -0.57 -2.26 11.85
CA THR A 41 0.36 -3.31 11.39
C THR A 41 0.05 -4.68 11.99
N ARG A 42 0.31 -5.77 11.27
CA ARG A 42 0.34 -7.15 11.80
C ARG A 42 1.49 -7.93 11.18
N ARG A 43 2.37 -8.48 12.04
CA ARG A 43 3.49 -9.32 11.60
C ARG A 43 2.97 -10.63 11.04
N GLN A 44 3.49 -11.01 9.89
CA GLN A 44 3.09 -12.19 9.13
C GLN A 44 4.08 -13.34 9.35
N PRO A 45 3.70 -14.60 9.05
CA PRO A 45 4.58 -15.77 9.25
C PRO A 45 5.91 -15.70 8.49
N ASP A 46 5.92 -15.05 7.33
CA ASP A 46 7.10 -14.83 6.48
C ASP A 46 8.01 -13.69 6.98
N GLY A 47 7.65 -13.04 8.09
CA GLY A 47 8.39 -11.92 8.67
C GLY A 47 8.04 -10.54 8.08
N THR A 48 7.16 -10.47 7.09
CA THR A 48 6.63 -9.20 6.56
C THR A 48 5.53 -8.63 7.45
N TYR A 49 5.05 -7.43 7.13
CA TYR A 49 3.97 -6.78 7.88
C TYR A 49 2.81 -6.44 6.95
N PHE A 50 1.61 -6.84 7.36
CA PHE A 50 0.35 -6.41 6.75
C PHE A 50 -0.09 -5.11 7.43
N VAL A 51 -0.60 -4.14 6.68
CA VAL A 51 -1.11 -2.87 7.21
C VAL A 51 -2.60 -2.80 6.90
N ALA A 52 -3.44 -2.91 7.92
CA ALA A 52 -4.88 -2.76 7.75
C ALA A 52 -5.21 -1.28 7.52
N THR A 53 -6.00 -1.02 6.47
CA THR A 53 -6.51 0.32 6.14
C THR A 53 -7.35 0.91 7.28
N GLY A 54 -8.16 0.06 7.94
CA GLY A 54 -8.86 0.40 9.18
C GLY A 54 -10.34 0.06 9.14
N ASP A 55 -11.10 0.80 8.34
CA ASP A 55 -12.54 0.60 8.13
C ASP A 55 -12.86 -0.67 7.32
N ILE A 56 -11.91 -1.14 6.51
CA ILE A 56 -11.97 -2.42 5.79
C ILE A 56 -10.93 -3.43 6.29
N PRO A 57 -11.21 -4.74 6.22
CA PRO A 57 -10.28 -5.79 6.62
C PRO A 57 -9.23 -6.12 5.54
N ALA A 58 -8.74 -5.10 4.84
CA ALA A 58 -7.81 -5.22 3.71
C ALA A 58 -6.62 -4.26 3.88
N MET A 59 -5.60 -4.45 3.04
CA MET A 59 -4.44 -3.58 2.89
C MET A 59 -4.52 -2.93 1.52
N TRP A 60 -4.92 -1.67 1.49
CA TRP A 60 -4.77 -0.80 0.33
C TRP A 60 -3.33 -0.33 0.25
N LEU A 61 -2.64 -0.51 -0.88
CA LEU A 61 -1.19 -0.25 -0.93
C LEU A 61 -0.86 1.23 -0.71
N ARG A 62 -1.66 2.14 -1.27
CA ARG A 62 -1.58 3.59 -1.00
C ARG A 62 -1.62 3.87 0.50
N ASP A 63 -2.71 3.47 1.16
CA ASP A 63 -2.94 3.75 2.57
C ASP A 63 -1.85 3.12 3.43
N ALA A 64 -1.46 1.88 3.15
CA ALA A 64 -0.40 1.19 3.86
C ALA A 64 0.91 1.97 3.85
N THR A 65 1.37 2.41 2.68
CA THR A 65 2.55 3.25 2.54
C THR A 65 2.40 4.55 3.33
N PHE A 66 1.31 5.31 3.13
CA PHE A 66 1.14 6.61 3.77
C PHE A 66 0.93 6.53 5.29
N GLN A 67 0.37 5.44 5.79
CA GLN A 67 0.27 5.17 7.22
C GLN A 67 1.65 4.98 7.85
N VAL A 68 2.62 4.37 7.14
CA VAL A 68 3.94 4.04 7.71
C VAL A 68 5.04 5.02 7.33
N LEU A 69 4.85 5.82 6.26
CA LEU A 69 5.84 6.78 5.76
C LEU A 69 6.34 7.77 6.82
N PRO A 70 5.49 8.34 7.71
CA PRO A 70 5.96 9.26 8.76
C PRO A 70 6.91 8.63 9.78
N TYR A 71 6.99 7.30 9.87
CA TYR A 71 7.89 6.60 10.78
C TYR A 71 9.28 6.37 10.18
N VAL A 72 9.44 6.52 8.86
CA VAL A 72 10.75 6.38 8.21
C VAL A 72 11.74 7.37 8.83
N GLN A 73 11.39 8.65 8.91
CA GLN A 73 12.21 9.70 9.53
C GLN A 73 12.58 9.46 11.01
N LEU A 74 11.92 8.50 11.69
CA LEU A 74 12.18 8.18 13.10
C LEU A 74 13.15 7.00 13.26
N ILE A 75 13.59 6.35 12.18
CA ILE A 75 14.46 5.16 12.25
C ILE A 75 15.78 5.43 12.98
N LYS A 76 16.35 6.64 12.85
CA LYS A 76 17.61 6.98 13.56
C LYS A 76 17.43 7.03 15.07
N ASP A 77 16.29 7.51 15.55
CA ASP A 77 15.96 7.58 16.98
C ASP A 77 15.40 6.25 17.51
N ILE A 78 14.69 5.50 16.66
CA ILE A 78 14.03 4.23 16.98
C ILE A 78 14.40 3.18 15.92
N PRO A 79 15.59 2.56 16.02
CA PRO A 79 16.08 1.60 15.01
C PRO A 79 15.16 0.40 14.76
N ASP A 80 14.36 0.00 15.75
CA ASP A 80 13.40 -1.10 15.65
C ASP A 80 12.28 -0.84 14.63
N LEU A 81 12.09 0.39 14.16
CA LEU A 81 11.16 0.71 13.07
C LEU A 81 11.61 0.13 11.73
N LYS A 82 12.92 0.09 11.47
CA LYS A 82 13.47 -0.33 10.18
C LYS A 82 12.96 -1.71 9.71
N PRO A 83 13.09 -2.80 10.49
CA PRO A 83 12.63 -4.12 10.04
C PRO A 83 11.11 -4.18 9.79
N ILE A 84 10.32 -3.37 10.49
CA ILE A 84 8.87 -3.30 10.29
C ILE A 84 8.57 -2.63 8.95
N LEU A 85 9.18 -1.48 8.70
CA LEU A 85 8.94 -0.69 7.49
C LEU A 85 9.45 -1.40 6.23
N GLU A 86 10.62 -2.05 6.29
CA GLU A 86 11.06 -2.92 5.20
C GLU A 86 10.15 -4.14 5.01
N GLY A 87 9.59 -4.67 6.10
CA GLY A 87 8.62 -5.76 6.05
C GLY A 87 7.30 -5.35 5.41
N VAL A 88 6.86 -4.09 5.58
CA VAL A 88 5.72 -3.52 4.84
C VAL A 88 6.06 -3.43 3.35
N LEU A 89 7.19 -2.81 3.01
CA LEU A 89 7.64 -2.69 1.62
C LEU A 89 7.68 -4.05 0.91
N ARG A 90 8.30 -5.07 1.52
CA ARG A 90 8.39 -6.41 0.92
C ARG A 90 7.01 -7.04 0.67
N ARG A 91 6.03 -6.79 1.55
CA ARG A 91 4.64 -7.26 1.36
C ARG A 91 3.94 -6.50 0.24
N GLU A 92 4.06 -5.18 0.20
CA GLU A 92 3.49 -4.36 -0.88
C GLU A 92 4.03 -4.81 -2.26
N LEU A 93 5.35 -5.01 -2.37
CA LEU A 93 5.96 -5.50 -3.61
C LEU A 93 5.45 -6.89 -3.99
N ALA A 94 5.25 -7.79 -3.02
CA ALA A 94 4.67 -9.12 -3.27
C ALA A 94 3.22 -9.03 -3.77
N PHE A 95 2.43 -8.08 -3.27
CA PHE A 95 1.07 -7.83 -3.73
C PHE A 95 1.03 -7.22 -5.14
N VAL A 96 1.92 -6.28 -5.46
CA VAL A 96 2.07 -5.78 -6.85
C VAL A 96 2.41 -6.92 -7.82
N ARG A 97 3.30 -7.85 -7.44
CA ARG A 97 3.62 -9.02 -8.26
C ARG A 97 2.48 -10.02 -8.38
N LEU A 98 1.62 -10.10 -7.37
CA LEU A 98 0.44 -10.95 -7.39
C LEU A 98 -0.59 -10.42 -8.39
N ASP A 99 -0.89 -9.12 -8.32
CA ASP A 99 -1.80 -8.48 -9.25
C ASP A 99 -1.54 -6.95 -9.32
N PRO A 100 -0.87 -6.46 -10.38
CA PRO A 100 -0.54 -5.04 -10.46
C PRO A 100 -1.74 -4.16 -10.83
N TYR A 101 -2.92 -4.74 -11.10
CA TYR A 101 -4.16 -3.99 -11.32
C TYR A 101 -5.02 -3.88 -10.04
N ALA A 102 -4.60 -4.53 -8.95
CA ALA A 102 -5.34 -4.51 -7.69
C ALA A 102 -4.85 -3.42 -6.75
N ASN A 103 -5.79 -2.63 -6.23
CA ASN A 103 -5.57 -1.59 -5.23
C ASN A 103 -5.47 -2.15 -3.81
N ALA A 104 -6.23 -3.20 -3.49
CA ALA A 104 -6.39 -3.70 -2.13
C ALA A 104 -6.30 -5.22 -2.02
N PHE A 105 -5.67 -5.70 -0.94
CA PHE A 105 -5.35 -7.11 -0.73
C PHE A 105 -5.80 -7.62 0.64
N ASN A 106 -6.19 -8.89 0.69
CA ASN A 106 -6.51 -9.61 1.91
C ASN A 106 -5.24 -10.02 2.67
N GLU A 107 -5.33 -10.10 4.00
CA GLU A 107 -4.22 -10.59 4.84
C GLU A 107 -3.87 -12.05 4.55
N THR A 108 -4.87 -12.85 4.18
CA THR A 108 -4.75 -14.26 3.79
C THR A 108 -5.52 -14.52 2.50
N ALA A 109 -5.33 -15.68 1.88
CA ALA A 109 -6.08 -16.12 0.69
C ALA A 109 -7.54 -16.51 1.04
N SER A 110 -8.29 -15.59 1.66
CA SER A 110 -9.63 -15.83 2.20
C SER A 110 -10.72 -15.88 1.13
N GLY A 111 -10.47 -15.32 -0.06
CA GLY A 111 -11.51 -15.11 -1.07
C GLY A 111 -12.54 -14.05 -0.68
N ALA A 112 -12.23 -13.22 0.32
CA ALA A 112 -13.07 -12.09 0.66
C ALA A 112 -12.88 -10.98 -0.39
N HIS A 113 -13.98 -10.40 -0.84
CA HIS A 113 -13.99 -9.35 -1.85
C HIS A 113 -14.92 -8.23 -1.42
N TRP A 114 -14.63 -7.00 -1.85
CA TRP A 114 -15.55 -5.88 -1.66
C TRP A 114 -16.94 -6.18 -2.26
N ARG A 115 -16.94 -6.71 -3.49
CA ARG A 115 -18.11 -7.19 -4.21
C ARG A 115 -17.77 -8.50 -4.92
N ALA A 116 -18.61 -9.51 -4.75
CA ALA A 116 -18.38 -10.84 -5.31
C ALA A 116 -18.71 -10.91 -6.82
N ASP A 117 -19.41 -9.91 -7.34
CA ASP A 117 -19.86 -9.76 -8.71
C ASP A 117 -19.04 -8.73 -9.51
N ASP A 118 -17.91 -8.27 -8.97
CA ASP A 118 -16.94 -7.50 -9.74
C ASP A 118 -16.41 -8.35 -10.90
N GLU A 119 -16.48 -7.80 -12.12
CA GLU A 119 -15.98 -8.43 -13.33
C GLU A 119 -14.71 -7.73 -13.81
N SER A 120 -13.71 -8.52 -14.18
CA SER A 120 -12.43 -8.04 -14.70
C SER A 120 -11.87 -8.97 -15.78
N ASP A 121 -10.73 -8.57 -16.36
CA ASP A 121 -10.03 -9.27 -17.44
C ASP A 121 -9.46 -10.64 -17.04
N ARG A 122 -9.38 -10.90 -15.74
CA ARG A 122 -8.82 -12.12 -15.16
C ARG A 122 -9.61 -12.60 -13.94
N PRO A 123 -9.58 -13.91 -13.62
CA PRO A 123 -10.10 -14.40 -12.35
C PRO A 123 -9.38 -13.74 -11.17
N MET A 124 -10.13 -13.19 -10.24
CA MET A 124 -9.58 -12.52 -9.06
C MET A 124 -8.93 -13.53 -8.11
N SER A 125 -7.67 -13.29 -7.75
CA SER A 125 -6.97 -14.10 -6.75
C SER A 125 -7.73 -14.04 -5.41
N PRO A 126 -7.76 -15.13 -4.61
CA PRO A 126 -8.36 -15.10 -3.26
C PRO A 126 -7.68 -14.10 -2.30
N GLN A 127 -6.50 -13.60 -2.66
CA GLN A 127 -5.78 -12.58 -1.91
C GLN A 127 -6.08 -11.14 -2.36
N VAL A 128 -6.85 -10.93 -3.43
CA VAL A 128 -7.27 -9.59 -3.87
C VAL A 128 -8.61 -9.26 -3.22
N TRP A 129 -8.68 -8.13 -2.53
CA TRP A 129 -9.91 -7.60 -1.93
C TRP A 129 -10.73 -6.81 -2.95
N GLU A 130 -10.06 -5.97 -3.73
CA GLU A 130 -10.65 -5.15 -4.79
C GLU A 130 -9.61 -4.96 -5.91
N GLN A 131 -10.08 -4.84 -7.17
CA GLN A 131 -9.22 -4.74 -8.36
C GLN A 131 -9.47 -3.46 -9.16
N LYS A 132 -9.58 -2.33 -8.47
CA LYS A 132 -9.59 -1.00 -9.09
C LYS A 132 -8.16 -0.60 -9.42
N PHE A 133 -7.88 -0.37 -10.70
CA PHE A 133 -6.55 0.07 -11.12
C PHE A 133 -6.36 1.55 -10.83
N GLU A 134 -5.40 1.82 -9.97
CA GLU A 134 -5.02 3.14 -9.49
C GLU A 134 -3.50 3.28 -9.67
N ILE A 135 -3.02 4.20 -10.51
CA ILE A 135 -1.58 4.36 -10.80
C ILE A 135 -0.78 4.54 -9.51
N ASP A 136 -1.34 5.26 -8.54
CA ASP A 136 -0.65 5.56 -7.29
C ASP A 136 -0.47 4.33 -6.39
N THR A 137 -1.29 3.27 -6.55
CA THR A 137 -1.08 1.97 -5.89
C THR A 137 0.28 1.38 -6.28
N LEU A 138 0.71 1.57 -7.54
CA LEU A 138 2.03 1.12 -8.01
C LEU A 138 3.15 2.09 -7.62
N CYS A 139 2.83 3.36 -7.41
CA CYS A 139 3.81 4.37 -7.00
C CYS A 139 4.14 4.31 -5.51
N ALA A 140 3.17 4.00 -4.65
CA ALA A 140 3.31 4.10 -3.21
C ALA A 140 4.46 3.23 -2.63
N PRO A 141 4.61 1.94 -3.01
CA PRO A 141 5.71 1.12 -2.51
C PRO A 141 7.09 1.63 -2.98
N LEU A 142 7.15 2.22 -4.18
CA LEU A 142 8.39 2.86 -4.67
C LEU A 142 8.74 4.09 -3.84
N LEU A 143 7.73 4.90 -3.45
CA LEU A 143 7.92 6.03 -2.55
C LEU A 143 8.46 5.58 -1.19
N LEU A 144 7.91 4.50 -0.62
CA LEU A 144 8.42 3.93 0.63
C LEU A 144 9.87 3.47 0.49
N ALA A 145 10.21 2.77 -0.59
CA ALA A 145 11.57 2.28 -0.84
C ALA A 145 12.59 3.42 -0.94
N VAL A 146 12.29 4.49 -1.71
CA VAL A 146 13.24 5.60 -1.84
C VAL A 146 13.43 6.37 -0.54
N ASN A 147 12.38 6.51 0.28
CA ASN A 147 12.48 7.16 1.59
C ASN A 147 13.27 6.30 2.58
N LEU A 148 13.06 4.98 2.59
CA LEU A 148 13.85 4.05 3.40
C LEU A 148 15.34 4.11 3.05
N TYR A 149 15.67 4.11 1.76
CA TYR A 149 17.05 4.24 1.30
C TYR A 149 17.64 5.61 1.68
N ALA A 150 16.90 6.70 1.45
CA ALA A 150 17.36 8.05 1.78
C ALA A 150 17.65 8.21 3.28
N GLU A 151 16.83 7.61 4.14
CA GLU A 151 16.97 7.74 5.58
C GLU A 151 18.06 6.84 6.18
N THR A 152 18.22 5.62 5.65
CA THR A 152 19.10 4.59 6.23
C THR A 152 20.41 4.38 5.48
N GLY A 153 20.48 4.76 4.21
CA GLY A 153 21.58 4.43 3.29
C GLY A 153 21.66 2.95 2.92
N ASP A 154 20.70 2.12 3.35
CA ASP A 154 20.73 0.68 3.13
C ASP A 154 20.12 0.33 1.77
N ALA A 155 20.98 -0.03 0.81
CA ALA A 155 20.58 -0.45 -0.52
C ALA A 155 20.10 -1.92 -0.60
N SER A 156 20.15 -2.68 0.50
CA SER A 156 19.74 -4.10 0.49
C SER A 156 18.23 -4.30 0.25
N ILE A 157 17.43 -3.24 0.39
CA ILE A 157 16.01 -3.25 0.02
C ILE A 157 15.78 -3.34 -1.51
N PHE A 158 16.79 -2.99 -2.31
CA PHE A 158 16.74 -3.06 -3.78
C PHE A 158 17.23 -4.43 -4.27
N ASP A 159 16.63 -5.49 -3.74
CA ASP A 159 16.95 -6.86 -4.07
C ASP A 159 16.32 -7.31 -5.40
N ILE A 160 16.45 -8.62 -5.70
CA ILE A 160 15.91 -9.23 -6.92
C ILE A 160 14.39 -9.04 -7.04
N ASP A 161 13.66 -9.09 -5.93
CA ASP A 161 12.20 -8.97 -5.91
C ASP A 161 11.78 -7.52 -6.15
N PHE A 162 12.51 -6.55 -5.60
CA PHE A 162 12.31 -5.14 -5.91
C PHE A 162 12.45 -4.86 -7.40
N TRP A 163 13.57 -5.27 -8.02
CA TRP A 163 13.81 -4.98 -9.44
C TRP A 163 12.86 -5.73 -10.37
N ALA A 164 12.46 -6.95 -10.02
CA ALA A 164 11.41 -7.67 -10.74
C ALA A 164 10.07 -6.92 -10.68
N THR A 165 9.70 -6.41 -9.50
CA THR A 165 8.46 -5.64 -9.31
C THR A 165 8.52 -4.29 -10.04
N PHE A 166 9.65 -3.59 -9.98
CA PHE A 166 9.85 -2.34 -10.70
C PHE A 166 9.72 -2.53 -12.22
N THR A 167 10.31 -3.60 -12.76
CA THR A 167 10.17 -3.95 -14.18
C THR A 167 8.71 -4.25 -14.55
N LEU A 168 7.98 -4.95 -13.68
CA LEU A 168 6.55 -5.19 -13.86
C LEU A 168 5.77 -3.87 -13.88
N ILE A 169 5.99 -2.96 -12.93
CA ILE A 169 5.33 -1.65 -12.89
C ILE A 169 5.58 -0.87 -14.17
N LEU A 170 6.82 -0.81 -14.67
CA LEU A 170 7.14 -0.14 -15.94
C LEU A 170 6.40 -0.79 -17.13
N THR A 171 6.31 -2.12 -17.16
CA THR A 171 5.56 -2.84 -18.19
C THR A 171 4.08 -2.45 -18.18
N ILE A 172 3.49 -2.32 -17.00
CA ILE A 172 2.09 -1.88 -16.84
C ILE A 172 1.94 -0.42 -17.28
N PHE A 173 2.83 0.47 -16.85
CA PHE A 173 2.78 1.87 -17.26
C PHE A 173 2.90 2.04 -18.79
N GLU A 174 3.81 1.31 -19.43
CA GLU A 174 3.93 1.31 -20.90
C GLU A 174 2.68 0.76 -21.59
N GLN A 175 2.04 -0.27 -21.03
CA GLN A 175 0.79 -0.80 -21.55
C GLN A 175 -0.35 0.22 -21.43
N GLU A 176 -0.46 0.87 -20.27
CA GLU A 176 -1.54 1.81 -19.96
C GLU A 176 -1.34 3.20 -20.59
N GLN A 177 -0.18 3.47 -21.21
CA GLN A 177 -0.06 4.55 -22.20
C GLN A 177 -0.90 4.30 -23.47
N HIS A 178 -1.29 3.04 -23.70
CA HIS A 178 -2.11 2.58 -24.82
C HIS A 178 -3.27 1.71 -24.31
N HIS A 179 -4.08 2.26 -23.38
CA HIS A 179 -5.17 1.55 -22.73
C HIS A 179 -6.16 0.90 -23.71
N GLU A 180 -6.33 1.43 -24.92
CA GLU A 180 -7.17 0.81 -25.96
C GLU A 180 -6.72 -0.60 -26.39
N ARG A 181 -5.49 -0.99 -26.02
CA ARG A 181 -4.89 -2.31 -26.24
C ARG A 181 -4.74 -3.10 -24.95
N SER A 182 -5.01 -2.50 -23.80
CA SER A 182 -4.98 -3.17 -22.51
C SER A 182 -6.09 -4.21 -22.45
N PRO A 183 -5.83 -5.40 -21.88
CA PRO A 183 -6.90 -6.34 -21.56
C PRO A 183 -7.74 -5.86 -20.37
N TYR A 184 -7.24 -4.93 -19.54
CA TYR A 184 -7.89 -4.52 -18.31
C TYR A 184 -9.27 -3.91 -18.59
N PHE A 185 -10.27 -4.42 -17.87
CA PHE A 185 -11.57 -3.78 -17.74
C PHE A 185 -12.07 -3.99 -16.31
N PHE A 186 -12.97 -3.13 -15.85
CA PHE A 186 -13.61 -3.29 -14.55
C PHE A 186 -15.09 -2.97 -14.62
N ARG A 187 -15.95 -3.91 -14.23
CA ARG A 187 -17.40 -3.70 -14.13
C ARG A 187 -17.91 -4.12 -12.77
N ARG A 188 -18.84 -3.32 -12.25
CA ARG A 188 -19.55 -3.57 -11.00
C ARG A 188 -21.02 -3.23 -11.21
N SER A 189 -21.90 -4.14 -10.80
CA SER A 189 -23.35 -3.98 -10.98
C SER A 189 -23.96 -3.22 -9.80
N ASP A 190 -25.13 -2.61 -10.01
CA ASP A 190 -25.94 -1.95 -8.97
C ASP A 190 -25.13 -1.01 -8.05
N THR A 191 -24.27 -0.18 -8.68
CA THR A 191 -23.31 0.69 -7.99
C THR A 191 -23.37 2.12 -8.53
N ASP A 192 -22.67 3.03 -7.85
CA ASP A 192 -22.55 4.42 -8.29
C ASP A 192 -21.65 4.52 -9.53
N GLU A 193 -21.85 5.55 -10.36
CA GLU A 193 -21.12 5.72 -11.62
C GLU A 193 -19.59 5.79 -11.45
N ASN A 194 -19.11 6.22 -10.28
CA ASN A 194 -17.68 6.30 -9.96
C ASN A 194 -17.09 4.98 -9.42
N ASP A 195 -17.93 3.99 -9.13
CA ASP A 195 -17.52 2.67 -8.64
C ASP A 195 -17.45 1.62 -9.75
N THR A 196 -17.65 2.03 -11.01
CA THR A 196 -17.52 1.18 -12.19
C THR A 196 -17.02 1.97 -13.39
N LEU A 197 -16.45 1.30 -14.41
CA LEU A 197 -15.97 1.98 -15.60
C LEU A 197 -17.01 1.97 -16.72
N LEU A 198 -17.10 3.11 -17.42
CA LEU A 198 -17.94 3.28 -18.62
C LEU A 198 -17.53 2.33 -19.76
N ASN A 199 -18.32 2.32 -20.84
CA ASN A 199 -18.01 1.59 -22.08
C ASN A 199 -17.68 0.10 -21.85
N ASN A 200 -18.57 -0.60 -21.15
CA ASN A 200 -18.42 -2.01 -20.78
C ASN A 200 -17.15 -2.30 -19.97
N GLY A 201 -16.75 -1.37 -19.11
CA GLY A 201 -15.64 -1.56 -18.18
C GLY A 201 -14.29 -1.04 -18.66
N ILE A 202 -14.20 -0.50 -19.88
CA ILE A 202 -12.96 -0.01 -20.49
C ILE A 202 -12.71 1.47 -20.12
N GLY A 203 -13.72 2.17 -19.61
CA GLY A 203 -13.62 3.60 -19.32
C GLY A 203 -13.81 4.48 -20.55
N ALA A 204 -13.65 5.80 -20.36
CA ALA A 204 -13.91 6.78 -21.41
C ALA A 204 -12.86 6.72 -22.54
N PRO A 205 -13.21 7.07 -23.79
CA PRO A 205 -12.22 7.10 -24.88
C PRO A 205 -11.11 8.12 -24.59
N ILE A 206 -9.87 7.71 -24.80
CA ILE A 206 -8.68 8.55 -24.63
C ILE A 206 -7.98 8.81 -25.96
N GLY A 207 -7.16 9.87 -26.00
CA GLY A 207 -6.23 10.13 -27.09
C GLY A 207 -4.80 9.73 -26.71
N GLU A 208 -3.93 9.56 -27.72
CA GLU A 208 -2.50 9.32 -27.48
C GLU A 208 -1.83 10.60 -26.94
N THR A 209 -1.33 10.56 -25.70
CA THR A 209 -0.72 11.71 -25.02
C THR A 209 0.66 11.42 -24.41
N GLY A 210 1.02 10.15 -24.26
CA GLY A 210 2.18 9.72 -23.47
C GLY A 210 1.93 9.70 -21.96
N LEU A 211 0.75 10.12 -21.49
CA LEU A 211 0.30 9.87 -20.12
C LEU A 211 -0.09 8.40 -19.94
N ILE A 212 -0.07 7.93 -18.71
CA ILE A 212 -0.53 6.60 -18.31
C ILE A 212 -2.01 6.73 -17.96
N TRP A 213 -2.85 5.83 -18.47
CA TRP A 213 -4.26 5.77 -18.12
C TRP A 213 -4.46 5.34 -16.67
N ASP A 214 -5.46 5.90 -16.00
CA ASP A 214 -5.81 5.60 -14.61
C ASP A 214 -7.31 5.30 -14.54
N GLY A 215 -7.68 4.20 -13.89
CA GLY A 215 -9.06 3.76 -13.84
C GLY A 215 -9.87 4.47 -12.76
N PHE A 216 -9.23 4.75 -11.62
CA PHE A 216 -9.89 5.18 -10.39
C PHE A 216 -9.09 6.25 -9.64
#